data_AF-A0A258VQ42-F1
#
_entry.id   AF-A0A258VQ42-F1
#
_cell.length_a   1.000
_cell.length_b   1.000
_cell.length_c   1.000
_cell.angle_alpha   90.00
_cell.angle_beta   90.00
_cell.angle_gamma   90.00
#
_symmetry.space_group_name_H-M   'P 1'
#
loop_
_entity.id
_entity.type
_entity.pdbx_description
1 polymer ?
#
loop_
_entity_poly.entity_id
_entity_poly.type
_entity_poly.pdbx_seq_one_letter_code
_entity_poly.pdbx_strand_id
1 'polypeptide(L)'
;MKAIMKSVALVAALLIGSVSSAHVGHEPAPLAGHLSFKQNTVHIHASFPAAPVVGKEALIVLETKNAKTHQTIELTDNIEVVLWMPSMGHGSAPTQLERAIDANGNLLAGVFNVRNVYFVMGGDWDVRVTLTDAQGAQETKSFKVSLDGEHDHHGQH
;
A
#
# COMPACT_ATOMS: atom_id res chain seq x y z
N MET A 1 9.86 -20.37 61.19
CA MET A 1 8.69 -20.76 62.03
C MET A 1 7.43 -20.23 61.37
N LYS A 2 6.43 -21.12 61.20
CA LYS A 2 4.98 -20.86 60.96
C LYS A 2 4.62 -20.08 59.68
N ALA A 3 3.57 -20.37 58.92
CA ALA A 3 2.61 -21.45 58.76
C ALA A 3 1.79 -21.02 57.49
N ILE A 4 1.42 -21.89 56.55
CA ILE A 4 0.05 -22.44 56.40
C ILE A 4 -1.01 -21.31 56.25
N MET A 5 -1.87 -21.16 55.23
CA MET A 5 -2.76 -22.13 54.61
C MET A 5 -3.44 -21.53 53.37
N LYS A 6 -3.66 -22.38 52.36
CA LYS A 6 -4.86 -22.58 51.51
C LYS A 6 -5.97 -21.51 51.56
N SER A 7 -6.45 -21.11 50.38
CA SER A 7 -7.85 -21.40 49.98
C SER A 7 -8.08 -21.19 48.48
N VAL A 8 -8.74 -22.20 47.92
CA VAL A 8 -9.24 -22.33 46.55
C VAL A 8 -10.62 -21.66 46.49
N ALA A 9 -10.87 -20.89 45.43
CA ALA A 9 -12.22 -20.65 44.95
C ALA A 9 -12.20 -20.67 43.42
N LEU A 10 -12.58 -21.83 42.88
CA LEU A 10 -12.87 -22.04 41.47
C LEU A 10 -14.30 -21.54 41.22
N VAL A 11 -14.46 -20.46 40.45
CA VAL A 11 -15.77 -20.06 39.92
C VAL A 11 -15.72 -20.22 38.41
N ALA A 12 -16.30 -21.32 37.95
CA ALA A 12 -16.58 -21.57 36.54
C ALA A 12 -17.83 -20.79 36.14
N ALA A 13 -17.65 -19.64 35.50
CA ALA A 13 -18.73 -18.94 34.82
C ALA A 13 -18.84 -19.47 33.38
N LEU A 14 -19.94 -20.18 33.11
CA LEU A 14 -20.32 -20.65 31.78
C LEU A 14 -20.62 -19.42 30.89
N LEU A 15 -19.68 -19.09 29.99
CA LEU A 15 -19.93 -18.16 28.89
C LEU A 15 -20.45 -18.97 27.71
N ILE A 16 -21.74 -18.85 27.42
CA ILE A 16 -22.34 -19.34 26.17
C ILE A 16 -21.88 -18.40 25.06
N GLY A 17 -20.75 -18.75 24.44
CA GLY A 17 -20.23 -18.07 23.27
C GLY A 17 -21.10 -18.36 22.05
N SER A 18 -21.85 -17.37 21.60
CA SER A 18 -22.38 -17.35 20.23
C SER A 18 -21.20 -17.12 19.30
N VAL A 19 -20.67 -18.19 18.69
CA VAL A 19 -19.71 -18.08 17.60
C VAL A 19 -20.46 -17.65 16.34
N SER A 20 -20.69 -16.35 16.21
CA SER A 20 -20.97 -15.76 14.90
C SER A 20 -19.76 -16.04 14.02
N SER A 21 -19.88 -17.05 13.16
CA SER A 21 -18.96 -17.23 12.05
C SER A 21 -19.20 -16.08 11.09
N ALA A 22 -18.52 -14.96 11.34
CA ALA A 22 -18.32 -13.97 10.30
C ALA A 22 -17.60 -14.73 9.19
N HIS A 23 -18.29 -14.90 8.06
CA HIS A 23 -17.64 -15.32 6.82
C HIS A 23 -16.45 -14.40 6.63
N VAL A 24 -15.24 -14.94 6.83
CA VAL A 24 -13.99 -14.29 6.45
C VAL A 24 -14.05 -14.26 4.93
N GLY A 25 -14.71 -13.23 4.40
CA GLY A 25 -14.56 -12.84 3.01
C GLY A 25 -13.07 -12.67 2.81
N HIS A 26 -12.50 -13.48 1.92
CA HIS A 26 -11.14 -13.28 1.47
C HIS A 26 -11.14 -11.97 0.68
N GLU A 27 -10.99 -10.84 1.39
CA GLU A 27 -10.59 -9.60 0.76
C GLU A 27 -9.30 -9.94 0.00
N PRO A 28 -9.28 -9.80 -1.34
CA PRO A 28 -8.07 -10.03 -2.09
C PRO A 28 -6.97 -9.18 -1.48
N ALA A 29 -5.77 -9.76 -1.31
CA ALA A 29 -4.65 -9.03 -0.75
C ALA A 29 -4.53 -7.68 -1.49
N PRO A 30 -4.40 -6.56 -0.76
CA PRO A 30 -4.37 -5.25 -1.39
C PRO A 30 -3.27 -5.27 -2.45
N LEU A 31 -3.59 -4.79 -3.65
CA LEU A 31 -2.59 -4.59 -4.69
C LEU A 31 -1.42 -3.83 -4.05
N ALA A 32 -0.22 -4.41 -4.12
CA ALA A 32 0.93 -3.92 -3.39
C ALA A 32 2.22 -4.15 -4.18
N GLY A 33 3.16 -3.21 -4.03
CA GLY A 33 4.49 -3.27 -4.63
C GLY A 33 5.57 -3.28 -3.55
N HIS A 34 6.61 -4.08 -3.74
CA HIS A 34 7.83 -4.01 -2.94
C HIS A 34 8.99 -3.60 -3.86
N LEU A 35 9.60 -2.46 -3.55
CA LEU A 35 10.65 -1.85 -4.37
C LEU A 35 11.91 -1.66 -3.53
N SER A 36 13.05 -2.14 -4.02
CA SER A 36 14.34 -1.98 -3.34
C SER A 36 15.20 -0.94 -4.05
N PHE A 37 15.69 0.05 -3.32
CA PHE A 37 16.50 1.17 -3.80
C PHE A 37 17.84 1.26 -3.06
N LYS A 38 18.74 2.11 -3.56
CA LYS A 38 20.02 2.47 -2.95
C LYS A 38 20.82 1.22 -2.58
N GLN A 39 21.02 0.34 -3.56
CA GLN A 39 21.73 -0.93 -3.37
C GLN A 39 21.09 -1.79 -2.27
N ASN A 40 19.75 -1.85 -2.25
CA ASN A 40 18.95 -2.63 -1.31
C ASN A 40 19.09 -2.18 0.16
N THR A 41 19.36 -0.90 0.42
CA THR A 41 19.38 -0.33 1.77
C THR A 41 18.06 0.35 2.16
N VAL A 42 17.26 0.73 1.16
CA VAL A 42 15.93 1.33 1.31
C VAL A 42 14.90 0.46 0.61
N HIS A 43 13.80 0.15 1.28
CA HIS A 43 12.62 -0.45 0.67
C HIS A 43 11.48 0.56 0.62
N ILE A 44 10.72 0.56 -0.47
CA ILE A 44 9.45 1.27 -0.58
C ILE A 44 8.35 0.24 -0.75
N HIS A 45 7.41 0.24 0.18
CA HIS A 45 6.21 -0.58 0.13
C HIS A 45 5.09 0.30 -0.40
N ALA A 46 4.61 -0.02 -1.60
CA ALA A 46 3.45 0.64 -2.21
C ALA A 46 2.20 -0.18 -1.90
N SER A 47 1.10 0.47 -1.56
CA SER A 47 -0.18 -0.20 -1.34
C SER A 47 -1.33 0.66 -1.83
N PHE A 48 -2.43 -0.01 -2.18
CA PHE A 48 -3.71 0.64 -2.47
C PHE A 48 -4.66 0.43 -1.27
N PRO A 49 -5.04 1.49 -0.53
CA PRO A 49 -6.00 1.36 0.57
C PRO A 49 -7.39 0.90 0.12
N ALA A 50 -7.72 1.12 -1.15
CA ALA A 50 -8.89 0.57 -1.84
C ALA A 50 -8.48 0.13 -3.25
N ALA A 51 -9.07 -0.95 -3.76
CA ALA A 51 -8.72 -1.44 -5.09
C ALA A 51 -8.92 -0.34 -6.16
N PRO A 52 -7.91 -0.06 -7.01
CA PRO A 52 -8.05 0.86 -8.12
C PRO A 52 -9.15 0.39 -9.08
N VAL A 53 -9.95 1.35 -9.56
CA VAL A 53 -11.02 1.12 -10.54
C VAL A 53 -10.74 1.97 -11.76
N VAL A 54 -10.91 1.39 -12.95
CA VAL A 54 -10.73 2.10 -14.22
C VAL A 54 -11.59 3.36 -14.25
N GLY A 55 -10.99 4.48 -14.69
CA GLY A 55 -11.66 5.77 -14.80
C GLY A 55 -11.94 6.49 -13.48
N LYS A 56 -11.58 5.91 -12.32
CA LYS A 56 -11.69 6.56 -11.01
C LYS A 56 -10.33 6.91 -10.44
N GLU A 57 -10.30 7.91 -9.56
CA GLU A 57 -9.10 8.22 -8.81
C GLU A 57 -8.77 7.06 -7.86
N ALA A 58 -7.51 6.64 -7.87
CA ALA A 58 -6.93 5.74 -6.88
C ALA A 58 -6.02 6.53 -5.93
N LEU A 59 -5.81 5.98 -4.75
CA LEU A 59 -4.78 6.44 -3.81
C LEU A 59 -3.71 5.36 -3.72
N ILE A 60 -2.45 5.75 -3.86
CA ILE A 60 -1.31 4.89 -3.51
C ILE A 60 -0.69 5.43 -2.24
N VAL A 61 -0.47 4.56 -1.26
CA VAL A 61 0.32 4.87 -0.07
C VAL A 61 1.70 4.26 -0.25
N LEU A 62 2.74 5.08 -0.11
CA LEU A 62 4.14 4.65 -0.09
C LEU A 62 4.67 4.70 1.34
N GLU A 63 5.20 3.58 1.83
CA GLU A 63 5.94 3.51 3.08
C GLU A 63 7.41 3.23 2.81
N THR A 64 8.29 4.11 3.27
CA THR A 64 9.74 3.98 3.13
C THR A 64 10.31 3.30 4.37
N LYS A 65 11.04 2.19 4.18
CA LYS A 65 11.54 1.35 5.26
C LYS A 65 13.04 1.12 5.12
N ASN A 66 13.72 0.99 6.26
CA ASN A 66 15.08 0.48 6.28
C ASN A 66 15.06 -0.99 5.87
N ALA A 67 15.86 -1.37 4.86
CA ALA A 67 15.83 -2.72 4.32
C ALA A 67 16.26 -3.82 5.32
N LYS A 68 17.04 -3.48 6.34
CA LYS A 68 17.52 -4.44 7.35
C LYS A 68 16.54 -4.60 8.51
N THR A 69 16.03 -3.50 9.04
CA THR A 69 15.19 -3.51 10.24
C THR A 69 13.70 -3.50 9.95
N HIS A 70 13.31 -3.20 8.69
CA HIS A 70 11.93 -3.01 8.25
C HIS A 70 11.17 -1.92 9.04
N GLN A 71 11.90 -1.09 9.79
CA GLN A 71 11.32 0.08 10.45
C GLN A 71 11.13 1.19 9.42
N THR A 72 10.05 1.95 9.57
CA THR A 72 9.79 3.13 8.74
C THR A 72 10.89 4.16 8.96
N ILE A 73 11.39 4.73 7.86
CA ILE A 73 12.44 5.75 7.85
C ILE A 73 12.00 6.94 7.02
N GLU A 74 12.42 8.12 7.43
CA GLU A 74 12.25 9.34 6.64
C GLU A 74 13.22 9.34 5.45
N LEU A 75 12.72 9.68 4.25
CA LEU A 75 13.56 9.91 3.08
C LEU A 75 13.72 11.41 2.82
N THR A 76 14.95 11.81 2.51
CA THR A 76 15.27 13.18 2.07
C THR A 76 15.28 13.31 0.55
N ASP A 77 15.18 12.19 -0.16
CA ASP A 77 15.11 12.12 -1.62
C ASP A 77 13.82 12.73 -2.14
N ASN A 78 13.88 13.26 -3.36
CA ASN A 78 12.68 13.62 -4.09
C ASN A 78 12.05 12.36 -4.69
N ILE A 79 10.76 12.18 -4.52
CA ILE A 79 10.03 11.01 -5.00
C ILE A 79 9.10 11.45 -6.13
N GLU A 80 9.17 10.75 -7.26
CA GLU A 80 8.25 10.92 -8.39
C GLU A 80 7.53 9.60 -8.65
N VAL A 81 6.23 9.66 -8.95
CA VAL A 81 5.43 8.50 -9.31
C VAL A 81 4.76 8.72 -10.67
N VAL A 82 5.01 7.80 -11.59
CA VAL A 82 4.46 7.84 -12.95
C VAL A 82 3.74 6.53 -13.26
N LEU A 83 2.54 6.65 -13.81
CA LEU A 83 1.81 5.51 -14.37
C LEU A 83 2.21 5.34 -15.83
N TRP A 84 2.57 4.12 -16.23
CA TRP A 84 2.97 3.79 -17.60
C TRP A 84 2.25 2.54 -18.08
N MET A 85 1.66 2.58 -19.28
CA MET A 85 1.05 1.41 -19.92
C MET A 85 1.96 0.94 -21.07
N PRO A 86 2.73 -0.15 -20.90
CA PRO A 86 3.69 -0.60 -21.90
C PRO A 86 3.06 -0.92 -23.26
N SER A 87 1.87 -1.52 -23.27
CA SER A 87 1.16 -1.94 -24.48
C SER A 87 0.76 -0.77 -25.38
N MET A 88 0.50 0.40 -24.79
CA MET A 88 0.07 1.60 -25.50
C MET A 88 1.20 2.63 -25.68
N GLY A 89 2.35 2.40 -25.05
CA GLY A 89 3.51 3.28 -25.18
C GLY A 89 3.29 4.69 -24.62
N HIS A 90 2.38 4.85 -23.65
CA HIS A 90 2.11 6.13 -23.00
C HIS A 90 1.84 5.99 -21.50
N GLY A 91 1.96 7.11 -20.79
CA GLY A 91 1.62 7.22 -19.37
C GLY A 91 0.22 7.77 -19.12
N SER A 92 -0.10 8.01 -17.85
CA SER A 92 -1.28 8.78 -17.43
C SER A 92 -0.90 10.23 -17.14
N ALA A 93 -1.88 11.04 -16.74
CA ALA A 93 -1.66 12.39 -16.23
C ALA A 93 -0.67 12.38 -15.03
N PRO A 94 0.04 13.50 -14.77
CA PRO A 94 0.95 13.60 -13.64
C PRO A 94 0.26 13.31 -12.30
N THR A 95 0.92 12.51 -11.46
CA THR A 95 0.46 12.26 -10.09
C THR A 95 0.89 13.39 -9.17
N GLN A 96 0.30 13.45 -7.98
CA GLN A 96 0.65 14.40 -6.93
C GLN A 96 1.12 13.66 -5.69
N LEU A 97 2.33 13.94 -5.23
CA LEU A 97 2.88 13.36 -4.00
C LEU A 97 2.66 14.32 -2.82
N GLU A 98 2.13 13.78 -1.71
CA GLU A 98 1.94 14.49 -0.46
C GLU A 98 2.49 13.68 0.72
N ARG A 99 3.01 14.34 1.75
CA ARG A 99 3.36 13.66 3.00
C ARG A 99 2.07 13.28 3.73
N ALA A 100 2.01 12.06 4.25
CA ALA A 100 0.85 11.63 5.03
C ALA A 100 0.86 12.31 6.42
N ILE A 101 -0.34 12.58 6.93
CA ILE A 101 -0.56 13.13 8.26
C ILE A 101 -1.44 12.19 9.08
N ASP A 102 -1.22 12.15 10.39
CA ASP A 102 -2.09 11.44 11.32
C ASP A 102 -3.39 12.22 11.61
N ALA A 103 -4.28 11.64 12.41
CA ALA A 103 -5.55 12.25 12.78
C ALA A 103 -5.41 13.59 13.56
N ASN A 104 -4.23 13.87 14.11
CA ASN A 104 -3.94 15.10 14.84
C ASN A 104 -3.22 16.14 13.96
N GLY A 105 -2.98 15.84 12.67
CA GLY A 105 -2.28 16.70 11.74
C GLY A 105 -0.75 16.62 11.82
N ASN A 106 -0.19 15.63 12.52
CA ASN A 106 1.27 15.44 12.56
C ASN A 106 1.74 14.67 11.33
N LEU A 107 2.91 15.02 10.79
CA LEU A 107 3.53 14.28 9.69
C LEU A 107 3.87 12.86 10.12
N LEU A 108 3.48 11.88 9.30
CA LEU A 108 3.90 10.50 9.42
C LEU A 108 5.23 10.34 8.70
N ALA A 109 6.31 10.13 9.47
CA ALA A 109 7.65 9.97 8.92
C ALA A 109 7.68 8.79 7.94
N GLY A 110 8.26 9.01 6.75
CA GLY A 110 8.40 7.97 5.74
C GLY A 110 7.10 7.45 5.11
N VAL A 111 5.99 8.18 5.25
CA VAL A 111 4.70 7.80 4.64
C VAL A 111 4.22 8.90 3.70
N PHE A 112 3.87 8.51 2.48
CA PHE A 112 3.45 9.42 1.42
C PHE A 112 2.16 8.96 0.78
N ASN A 113 1.30 9.92 0.43
CA ASN A 113 0.10 9.74 -0.35
C ASN A 113 0.37 10.18 -1.79
N VAL A 114 0.11 9.30 -2.75
CA VAL A 114 0.12 9.62 -4.18
C VAL A 114 -1.32 9.77 -4.65
N ARG A 115 -1.69 10.99 -5.03
CA ARG A 115 -3.01 11.40 -5.53
C ARG A 115 -2.98 11.66 -7.02
N ASN A 116 -4.15 11.95 -7.59
CA ASN A 116 -4.33 12.09 -9.04
C ASN A 116 -3.86 10.85 -9.82
N VAL A 117 -4.00 9.67 -9.21
CA VAL A 117 -3.67 8.39 -9.82
C VAL A 117 -4.89 7.91 -10.59
N TYR A 118 -4.86 8.01 -11.92
CA TYR A 118 -5.96 7.58 -12.78
C TYR A 118 -5.51 6.50 -13.76
N PHE A 119 -6.14 5.33 -13.69
CA PHE A 119 -6.01 4.29 -14.69
C PHE A 119 -7.14 4.44 -15.70
N VAL A 120 -6.84 5.06 -16.84
CA VAL A 120 -7.88 5.48 -17.82
C VAL A 120 -8.50 4.33 -18.61
N MET A 121 -7.87 3.15 -18.58
CA MET A 121 -8.36 1.93 -19.24
C MET A 121 -7.85 0.69 -18.48
N GLY A 122 -8.52 -0.44 -18.67
CA GLY A 122 -8.04 -1.72 -18.17
C GLY A 122 -6.76 -2.19 -18.87
N GLY A 123 -6.15 -3.24 -18.33
CA GLY A 123 -4.90 -3.83 -18.81
C GLY A 123 -3.76 -3.71 -17.80
N ASP A 124 -2.54 -3.99 -18.28
CA ASP A 124 -1.33 -3.96 -17.47
C ASP A 124 -0.72 -2.56 -17.43
N TRP A 125 -0.50 -2.08 -16.21
CA TRP A 125 0.16 -0.84 -15.91
C TRP A 125 1.43 -1.10 -15.10
N ASP A 126 2.48 -0.34 -15.39
CA ASP A 126 3.63 -0.21 -14.51
C ASP A 126 3.46 1.08 -13.68
N VAL A 127 3.46 0.94 -12.36
CA VAL A 127 3.61 2.08 -11.45
C VAL A 127 5.10 2.26 -11.21
N ARG A 128 5.67 3.32 -11.79
CA ARG A 128 7.09 3.66 -11.70
C ARG A 128 7.32 4.64 -10.57
N VAL A 129 8.23 4.31 -9.67
CA VAL A 129 8.67 5.17 -8.58
C VAL A 129 10.13 5.53 -8.81
N THR A 130 10.41 6.81 -8.90
CA THR A 130 11.77 7.35 -9.08
C THR A 130 12.20 8.06 -7.81
N LEU A 131 13.37 7.71 -7.30
CA LEU A 131 14.07 8.47 -6.27
C LEU A 131 15.15 9.32 -6.91
N THR A 132 15.19 10.60 -6.56
CA THR A 132 16.27 11.53 -6.92
C THR A 132 16.96 12.00 -5.64
N ASP A 133 18.24 11.70 -5.50
CA ASP A 133 19.02 12.13 -4.34
C ASP A 133 19.43 13.61 -4.43
N ALA A 134 20.08 14.13 -3.37
CA ALA A 134 20.51 15.52 -3.30
C ALA A 134 21.57 15.90 -4.34
N GLN A 135 22.24 14.92 -4.95
CA GLN A 135 23.22 15.09 -6.02
C GLN A 135 22.58 14.99 -7.42
N GLY A 136 21.27 14.73 -7.48
CA GLY A 136 20.53 14.55 -8.73
C GLY A 136 20.64 13.16 -9.33
N ALA A 137 21.25 12.18 -8.64
CA ALA A 137 21.28 10.82 -9.13
C ALA A 137 19.89 10.20 -9.02
N GLN A 138 19.47 9.53 -10.08
CA GLN A 138 18.14 8.94 -10.18
C GLN A 138 18.18 7.42 -10.16
N GLU A 139 17.25 6.82 -9.44
CA GLU A 139 16.95 5.39 -9.51
C GLU A 139 15.44 5.18 -9.66
N THR A 140 15.02 4.46 -10.69
CA THR A 140 13.61 4.12 -10.94
C THR A 140 13.38 2.62 -10.74
N LYS A 141 12.32 2.28 -10.01
CA LYS A 141 11.78 0.91 -9.91
C LYS A 141 10.30 0.92 -10.25
N SER A 142 9.75 -0.25 -10.55
CA SER A 142 8.33 -0.36 -10.87
C SER A 142 7.72 -1.65 -10.34
N PHE A 143 6.43 -1.60 -10.07
CA PHE A 143 5.59 -2.77 -9.84
C PHE A 143 4.39 -2.75 -10.80
N LYS A 144 3.81 -3.93 -11.03
CA LYS A 144 2.70 -4.10 -11.97
C LYS A 144 1.35 -3.98 -11.27
N VAL A 145 0.41 -3.37 -11.96
CA VAL A 145 -1.01 -3.32 -11.61
C VAL A 145 -1.78 -3.79 -12.83
N SER A 146 -2.54 -4.87 -12.69
CA SER A 146 -3.41 -5.37 -13.75
C SER A 146 -4.85 -5.04 -13.37
N LEU A 147 -5.55 -4.38 -14.28
CA LEU A 147 -6.96 -4.04 -14.11
C LEU A 147 -7.79 -4.74 -15.17
N ASP A 148 -8.92 -5.29 -14.76
CA ASP A 148 -9.89 -5.80 -15.73
C ASP A 148 -10.39 -4.63 -16.57
N GLY A 149 -10.34 -4.79 -17.89
CA GLY A 149 -11.05 -3.88 -18.79
C GLY A 149 -12.53 -4.17 -18.67
N GLU A 150 -13.34 -3.12 -18.50
CA GLU A 150 -14.78 -3.19 -18.74
C GLU A 150 -14.98 -3.46 -20.25
N HIS A 151 -14.83 -4.71 -20.66
CA HIS A 151 -15.24 -5.18 -21.96
C HIS A 151 -16.77 -5.30 -21.88
N ASP A 152 -17.47 -4.20 -22.13
CA ASP A 152 -18.88 -4.24 -22.46
C ASP A 152 -19.03 -5.13 -23.70
N HIS A 153 -19.37 -6.39 -23.45
CA HIS A 153 -19.83 -7.32 -24.46
C HIS A 153 -21.18 -6.80 -24.97
N HIS A 154 -21.16 -5.78 -25.83
CA HIS A 154 -22.27 -5.48 -26.72
C HIS A 154 -22.38 -6.62 -27.73
N GLY A 155 -23.05 -7.70 -27.29
CA GLY A 155 -23.57 -8.73 -28.17
C GLY A 155 -24.51 -8.08 -29.18
N GLN A 156 -24.14 -8.17 -30.45
CA GLN A 156 -25.04 -7.86 -31.55
C GLN A 156 -26.16 -8.90 -31.55
N HIS A 157 -27.39 -8.41 -31.42
CA HIS A 157 -28.60 -9.11 -31.84
C HIS A 157 -28.87 -8.83 -33.31
#